data_AF-A0A0G0QW56-F1
#
_entry.id   AF-A0A0G0QW56-F1
#
_cell.length_a   1.000
_cell.length_b   1.000
_cell.length_c   1.000
_cell.angle_alpha   90.00
_cell.angle_beta   90.00
_cell.angle_gamma   90.00
#
_symmetry.space_group_name_H-M   'P 1'
#
loop_
_entity.id
_entity.type
_entity.pdbx_description
1 polymer ?
#
loop_
_entity_poly.entity_id
_entity_poly.type
_entity_poly.pdbx_seq_one_letter_code
_entity_poly.pdbx_strand_id
1 'polypeptide(L)'
;MLSTLIQKMKQEENSKKIKFVVFSAGFLLILYNFVFFVGRNAVDVPFWDQWSIVEILAKKASLWELFQYQHNEHRIGVGLIIIKFLAIISHWSQILEIKFVSLLMISSSLVILFLKRSISKKIEILDLIIPLLFLNIFQFENIDWGFQISFILPLFFFCLWLAVLRIKNTKKRNAAFSTLSLMSAYSSFHGLILPVITIGHIAYDFFRKKSGKIGNLLFFVFLNISIIGSYFINYKRIFQPASFPGVSKKSIEYFSLAVSNGFLYPKEYSLISYFLLIITLFILAIALYEIFIKKKWHMNLVVGASSIAFALAFISIITVGRSSLGAAQALASRYVTFALLIPIGIFFIFSQYKRGVYLKLALIFFLTYNVVFLTSPIRSYTKMVTIGKQEALDCYKTSPPSKYKKCFRIFALYPDEELISKLIPKVFKIKKLF
;
A
#
# COMPACT_ATOMS: atom_id res chain seq x y z
N MET A 1 -11.75 35.19 -41.05
CA MET A 1 -10.62 34.28 -40.70
C MET A 1 -10.11 34.53 -39.28
N LEU A 2 -9.77 35.78 -38.89
CA LEU A 2 -9.30 36.13 -37.53
C LEU A 2 -10.36 35.90 -36.43
N SER A 3 -11.63 36.27 -36.69
CA SER A 3 -12.75 36.04 -35.76
C SER A 3 -12.97 34.55 -35.46
N THR A 4 -12.86 33.70 -36.49
CA THR A 4 -13.00 32.24 -36.41
C THR A 4 -11.87 31.60 -35.60
N LEU A 5 -10.65 32.12 -35.73
CA LEU A 5 -9.48 31.73 -34.93
C LEU A 5 -9.65 32.11 -33.46
N ILE A 6 -10.07 33.35 -33.17
CA ILE A 6 -10.34 33.82 -31.80
C ILE A 6 -11.44 32.98 -31.14
N GLN A 7 -12.49 32.62 -31.87
CA GLN A 7 -13.58 31.79 -31.36
C GLN A 7 -13.12 30.37 -31.04
N LYS A 8 -12.30 29.75 -31.90
CA LYS A 8 -11.67 28.45 -31.63
C LYS A 8 -10.75 28.50 -30.40
N MET A 9 -9.93 29.55 -30.26
CA MET A 9 -9.05 29.73 -29.10
C MET A 9 -9.85 29.85 -27.79
N LYS A 10 -10.91 30.66 -27.78
CA LYS A 10 -11.83 30.77 -26.61
C LYS A 10 -12.52 29.45 -26.29
N GLN A 11 -12.94 28.69 -27.31
CA GLN A 11 -13.59 27.39 -27.13
C GLN A 11 -12.62 26.33 -26.56
N GLU A 12 -11.37 26.31 -27.02
CA GLU A 12 -10.33 25.43 -26.47
C GLU A 12 -9.97 25.80 -25.03
N GLU A 13 -9.87 27.09 -24.72
CA GLU A 13 -9.61 27.58 -23.35
C GLU A 13 -10.76 27.19 -22.41
N ASN A 14 -12.01 27.41 -22.83
CA ASN A 14 -13.19 26.99 -22.08
C ASN A 14 -13.24 25.47 -21.88
N SER A 15 -12.92 24.68 -22.90
CA SER A 15 -12.83 23.21 -22.79
C SER A 15 -11.79 22.76 -21.75
N LYS A 16 -10.61 23.42 -21.73
CA LYS A 16 -9.56 23.15 -20.73
C LYS A 16 -10.02 23.50 -19.32
N LYS A 17 -10.68 24.66 -19.13
CA LYS A 17 -11.25 25.08 -17.85
C LYS A 17 -12.29 24.08 -17.34
N ILE A 18 -13.25 23.68 -18.19
CA ILE A 18 -14.28 22.69 -17.83
C ILE A 18 -13.63 21.37 -17.39
N LYS A 19 -12.67 20.84 -18.16
CA LYS A 19 -11.98 19.58 -17.81
C LYS A 19 -11.26 19.68 -16.46
N PHE A 20 -10.63 20.82 -16.16
CA PHE A 20 -9.96 21.06 -14.89
C PHE A 20 -10.95 21.13 -13.72
N VAL A 21 -12.09 21.81 -13.90
CA VAL A 21 -13.16 21.89 -12.89
C VAL A 21 -13.73 20.50 -12.61
N VAL A 22 -14.06 19.74 -13.65
CA VAL A 22 -14.59 18.36 -13.51
C VAL A 22 -13.60 17.45 -12.80
N PHE A 23 -12.31 17.50 -13.19
CA PHE A 23 -11.28 16.72 -12.50
C PHE A 23 -11.15 17.12 -11.03
N SER A 24 -11.08 18.43 -10.74
CA SER A 24 -10.94 18.94 -9.37
C SER A 24 -12.14 18.56 -8.49
N ALA A 25 -13.36 18.73 -9.00
CA ALA A 25 -14.58 18.33 -8.30
C ALA A 25 -14.62 16.82 -8.04
N GLY A 26 -14.28 16.01 -9.05
CA GLY A 26 -14.20 14.55 -8.90
C GLY A 26 -13.16 14.13 -7.86
N PHE A 27 -11.96 14.73 -7.88
CA PHE A 27 -10.91 14.47 -6.89
C PHE A 27 -11.36 14.83 -5.48
N LEU A 28 -11.95 16.02 -5.30
CA LEU A 28 -12.46 16.48 -4.00
C LEU A 28 -13.57 15.58 -3.47
N LEU A 29 -14.47 15.10 -4.34
CA LEU A 29 -15.52 14.15 -3.95
C LEU A 29 -14.93 12.81 -3.47
N ILE A 30 -13.94 12.26 -4.19
CA ILE A 30 -13.25 11.02 -3.79
C ILE A 30 -12.56 11.23 -2.44
N LEU A 31 -11.82 12.32 -2.30
CA LEU A 31 -11.10 12.66 -1.07
C LEU A 31 -12.07 12.83 0.11
N TYR A 32 -13.17 13.57 -0.08
CA TYR A 32 -14.19 13.77 0.94
C TYR A 32 -14.78 12.45 1.40
N ASN A 33 -15.19 11.58 0.47
CA ASN A 33 -15.76 10.28 0.81
C ASN A 33 -14.76 9.41 1.62
N PHE A 34 -13.49 9.41 1.22
CA PHE A 34 -12.44 8.68 1.91
C PHE A 34 -12.20 9.22 3.33
N VAL A 35 -11.99 10.53 3.49
CA VAL A 35 -11.75 11.15 4.79
C VAL A 35 -12.97 11.04 5.70
N PHE A 36 -14.19 11.19 5.16
CA PHE A 36 -15.43 10.99 5.90
C PHE A 36 -15.55 9.55 6.40
N PHE A 37 -15.26 8.56 5.55
CA PHE A 37 -15.26 7.16 5.95
C PHE A 37 -14.27 6.90 7.09
N VAL A 38 -13.03 7.39 6.98
CA VAL A 38 -12.01 7.25 8.03
C VAL A 38 -12.46 7.92 9.33
N GLY A 39 -12.93 9.17 9.26
CA GLY A 39 -13.37 9.93 10.42
C GLY A 39 -14.56 9.29 11.14
N ARG A 40 -15.42 8.56 10.42
CA ARG A 40 -16.59 7.88 11.01
C ARG A 40 -16.24 6.56 11.69
N ASN A 41 -15.19 5.86 11.25
CA ASN A 41 -14.87 4.51 11.72
C ASN A 41 -13.67 4.44 12.69
N ALA A 42 -12.87 5.50 12.79
CA ALA A 42 -11.72 5.55 13.68
C ALA A 42 -12.11 5.58 15.17
N VAL A 43 -11.63 4.61 15.96
CA VAL A 43 -11.85 4.53 17.41
C VAL A 43 -10.52 4.52 18.14
N ASP A 44 -10.42 5.24 19.25
CA ASP A 44 -9.19 5.41 20.02
C ASP A 44 -8.93 4.27 21.02
N VAL A 45 -8.87 3.04 20.49
CA VAL A 45 -8.54 1.82 21.24
C VAL A 45 -7.57 0.95 20.44
N PRO A 46 -6.52 0.38 21.06
CA PRO A 46 -5.68 -0.58 20.37
C PRO A 46 -6.51 -1.76 19.85
N PHE A 47 -6.14 -2.25 18.68
CA PHE A 47 -6.84 -3.32 17.98
C PHE A 47 -5.81 -4.27 17.36
N TRP A 48 -6.05 -5.58 17.49
CA TRP A 48 -5.22 -6.64 16.90
C TRP A 48 -3.75 -6.47 17.25
N ASP A 49 -2.84 -6.54 16.27
CA ASP A 49 -1.39 -6.48 16.51
C ASP A 49 -0.92 -5.17 17.17
N GLN A 50 -1.76 -4.13 17.22
CA GLN A 50 -1.48 -2.91 17.98
C GLN A 50 -1.24 -3.21 19.48
N TRP A 51 -1.87 -4.26 20.03
CA TRP A 51 -1.63 -4.67 21.42
C TRP A 51 -0.20 -5.14 21.65
N SER A 52 0.45 -5.71 20.63
CA SER A 52 1.81 -6.25 20.76
C SER A 52 2.87 -5.17 20.98
N ILE A 53 2.61 -3.93 20.57
CA ILE A 53 3.57 -2.82 20.69
C ILE A 53 3.39 -2.00 21.96
N VAL A 54 2.38 -2.30 22.79
CA VAL A 54 2.14 -1.61 24.07
C VAL A 54 3.40 -1.62 24.94
N GLU A 55 4.08 -2.76 25.02
CA GLU A 55 5.22 -2.91 25.92
C GLU A 55 6.44 -2.10 25.48
N ILE A 56 6.74 -2.11 24.18
CA ILE A 56 7.87 -1.35 23.65
C ILE A 56 7.60 0.16 23.69
N LEU A 57 6.34 0.58 23.52
CA LEU A 57 5.93 1.97 23.66
C LEU A 57 5.94 2.46 25.12
N ALA A 58 5.62 1.59 26.08
CA ALA A 58 5.66 1.91 27.52
C ALA A 58 7.09 2.08 28.07
N LYS A 59 8.07 1.43 27.44
CA LYS A 59 9.49 1.49 27.85
C LYS A 59 10.19 2.73 27.27
N LYS A 60 11.28 3.15 27.92
CA LYS A 60 12.23 4.13 27.38
C LYS A 60 13.16 3.46 26.36
N ALA A 61 12.59 2.93 25.28
CA ALA A 61 13.34 2.31 24.20
C ALA A 61 14.12 3.37 23.40
N SER A 62 15.37 3.06 23.07
CA SER A 62 16.20 3.85 22.16
C SER A 62 15.68 3.78 20.72
N LEU A 63 16.06 4.75 19.88
CA LEU A 63 15.70 4.73 18.45
C LEU A 63 16.20 3.48 17.74
N TRP A 64 17.35 2.93 18.15
CA TRP A 64 17.90 1.71 17.57
C TRP A 64 17.08 0.47 17.93
N GLU A 65 16.65 0.35 19.18
CA GLU A 65 15.75 -0.73 19.62
C GLU A 65 14.42 -0.67 18.87
N LEU A 66 13.86 0.52 18.66
CA LEU A 66 12.65 0.70 17.85
C LEU A 66 12.91 0.31 16.39
N PHE A 67 14.01 0.77 15.80
CA PHE A 67 14.37 0.47 14.41
C PHE A 67 14.55 -1.02 14.13
N GLN A 68 15.17 -1.76 15.06
CA GLN A 68 15.38 -3.19 14.93
C GLN A 68 14.18 -4.03 15.40
N TYR A 69 13.10 -3.43 15.89
CA TYR A 69 11.99 -4.18 16.46
C TYR A 69 11.36 -5.13 15.42
N GLN A 70 11.27 -6.40 15.79
CA GLN A 70 10.65 -7.45 14.99
C GLN A 70 9.28 -7.80 15.58
N HIS A 71 8.24 -7.72 14.76
CA HIS A 71 6.90 -8.19 15.05
C HIS A 71 6.53 -9.28 14.02
N ASN A 72 6.32 -10.52 14.48
CA ASN A 72 6.13 -11.68 13.61
C ASN A 72 7.24 -11.75 12.54
N GLU A 73 6.89 -11.84 11.25
CA GLU A 73 7.84 -11.85 10.15
C GLU A 73 8.39 -10.46 9.76
N HIS A 74 7.84 -9.39 10.34
CA HIS A 74 8.11 -8.02 9.93
C HIS A 74 9.12 -7.33 10.85
N ARG A 75 10.12 -6.66 10.27
CA ARG A 75 10.80 -5.54 10.93
C ARG A 75 9.96 -4.30 10.70
N ILE A 76 9.32 -3.81 11.75
CA ILE A 76 8.40 -2.67 11.68
C ILE A 76 9.05 -1.35 12.06
N GLY A 77 10.38 -1.30 12.12
CA GLY A 77 11.12 -0.23 12.80
C GLY A 77 10.84 1.19 12.35
N VAL A 78 10.81 1.45 11.03
CA VAL A 78 10.48 2.80 10.52
C VAL A 78 9.05 3.19 10.93
N GLY A 79 8.10 2.26 10.79
CA GLY A 79 6.72 2.46 11.21
C GLY A 79 6.60 2.66 12.72
N LEU A 80 7.34 1.89 13.52
CA LEU A 80 7.32 1.96 14.98
C LEU A 80 7.94 3.26 15.50
N ILE A 81 9.01 3.76 14.88
CA ILE A 81 9.56 5.09 15.19
C ILE A 81 8.51 6.18 14.94
N ILE A 82 7.80 6.10 13.80
CA ILE A 82 6.72 7.03 13.49
C ILE A 82 5.58 6.90 14.51
N ILE A 83 5.14 5.68 14.81
CA ILE A 83 4.12 5.42 15.84
C ILE A 83 4.54 5.99 17.19
N LYS A 84 5.80 5.79 17.61
CA LYS A 84 6.32 6.36 18.87
C LYS A 84 6.26 7.88 18.86
N PHE A 85 6.65 8.51 17.76
CA PHE A 85 6.57 9.97 17.61
C PHE A 85 5.11 10.46 17.68
N LEU A 86 4.21 9.82 16.94
CA LEU A 86 2.77 10.12 16.98
C LEU A 86 2.21 9.92 18.39
N ALA A 87 2.66 8.88 19.10
CA ALA A 87 2.24 8.60 20.46
C ALA A 87 2.66 9.71 21.43
N ILE A 88 3.89 10.23 21.31
CA ILE A 88 4.39 11.34 22.13
C ILE A 88 3.55 12.60 21.94
N ILE A 89 3.22 12.97 20.70
CA ILE A 89 2.51 14.23 20.43
C ILE A 89 0.99 14.15 20.63
N SER A 90 0.42 12.96 20.80
CA SER A 90 -1.03 12.75 20.82
C SER A 90 -1.54 11.96 22.02
N HIS A 91 -0.70 11.74 23.02
CA HIS A 91 -1.04 10.88 24.16
C HIS A 91 -1.44 9.46 23.70
N TRP A 92 -0.73 8.95 22.70
CA TRP A 92 -1.02 7.67 22.01
C TRP A 92 -2.47 7.53 21.55
N SER A 93 -2.89 8.47 20.71
CA SER A 93 -4.20 8.43 20.03
C SER A 93 -4.15 7.53 18.79
N GLN A 94 -4.94 6.46 18.80
CA GLN A 94 -5.02 5.55 17.64
C GLN A 94 -5.71 6.23 16.43
N ILE A 95 -6.54 7.23 16.70
CA ILE A 95 -7.16 8.06 15.67
C ILE A 95 -6.08 8.83 14.87
N LEU A 96 -5.04 9.34 15.55
CA LEU A 96 -3.97 10.05 14.85
C LEU A 96 -3.15 9.10 13.98
N GLU A 97 -2.89 7.87 14.45
CA GLU A 97 -2.22 6.84 13.63
C GLU A 97 -3.04 6.48 12.39
N ILE A 98 -4.34 6.27 12.54
CA ILE A 98 -5.26 5.99 11.42
C ILE A 98 -5.28 7.16 10.41
N LYS A 99 -5.32 8.42 10.90
CA LYS A 99 -5.22 9.61 10.05
C LYS A 99 -3.87 9.68 9.33
N PHE A 100 -2.78 9.25 9.98
CA PHE A 100 -1.47 9.20 9.36
C PHE A 100 -1.40 8.14 8.25
N VAL A 101 -1.99 6.96 8.45
CA VAL A 101 -2.13 5.97 7.37
C VAL A 101 -2.89 6.56 6.18
N SER A 102 -4.00 7.25 6.45
CA SER A 102 -4.80 7.92 5.43
C SER A 102 -3.99 8.98 4.68
N LEU A 103 -3.16 9.76 5.39
CA LEU A 103 -2.25 10.73 4.80
C LEU A 103 -1.21 10.06 3.88
N LEU A 104 -0.64 8.92 4.25
CA LEU A 104 0.29 8.17 3.39
C LEU A 104 -0.36 7.72 2.08
N MET A 105 -1.64 7.33 2.12
CA MET A 105 -2.39 6.90 0.93
C MET A 105 -2.74 8.07 0.02
N ILE A 106 -3.21 9.18 0.58
CA ILE A 106 -3.43 10.44 -0.15
C ILE A 106 -2.13 10.91 -0.80
N SER A 107 -1.03 10.88 -0.04
CA SER A 107 0.29 11.27 -0.55
C SER A 107 0.76 10.35 -1.67
N SER A 108 0.55 9.05 -1.55
CA SER A 108 0.86 8.07 -2.61
C SER A 108 0.08 8.38 -3.90
N SER A 109 -1.23 8.65 -3.78
CA SER A 109 -2.06 9.06 -4.91
C SER A 109 -1.54 10.34 -5.58
N LEU A 110 -1.19 11.36 -4.79
CA LEU A 110 -0.69 12.64 -5.29
C LEU A 110 0.66 12.48 -5.98
N VAL A 111 1.56 11.65 -5.45
CA VAL A 111 2.85 11.32 -6.06
C VAL A 111 2.65 10.65 -7.43
N ILE A 112 1.72 9.70 -7.54
CA ILE A 112 1.45 9.03 -8.82
C ILE A 112 0.76 9.97 -9.82
N LEU A 113 -0.17 10.82 -9.38
CA LEU A 113 -0.76 11.88 -10.23
C LEU A 113 0.30 12.87 -10.73
N PHE A 114 1.21 13.28 -9.86
CA PHE A 114 2.33 14.13 -10.22
C PHE A 114 3.25 13.46 -11.24
N LEU A 115 3.58 12.18 -11.04
CA LEU A 115 4.35 11.39 -11.98
C LEU A 115 3.65 11.32 -13.35
N LYS A 116 2.35 10.98 -13.38
CA LYS A 116 1.52 10.99 -14.59
C LYS A 116 1.61 12.35 -15.30
N ARG A 117 1.30 13.45 -14.60
CA ARG A 117 1.35 14.81 -15.17
C ARG A 117 2.71 15.09 -15.78
N SER A 118 3.78 14.65 -15.12
CA SER A 118 5.13 14.95 -15.59
C SER A 118 5.56 14.18 -16.84
N ILE A 119 5.06 12.95 -17.01
CA ILE A 119 5.32 12.11 -18.18
C ILE A 119 4.50 12.60 -19.37
N SER A 120 3.19 12.81 -19.17
CA SER A 120 2.25 13.13 -20.26
C SER A 120 2.05 14.63 -20.50
N LYS A 121 2.57 15.50 -19.62
CA LYS A 121 2.38 16.97 -19.61
C LYS A 121 0.94 17.46 -19.45
N LYS A 122 -0.03 16.55 -19.30
CA LYS A 122 -1.45 16.86 -19.11
C LYS A 122 -2.07 15.99 -18.03
N ILE A 123 -3.17 16.45 -17.45
CA ILE A 123 -4.08 15.63 -16.64
C ILE A 123 -5.43 15.61 -17.36
N GLU A 124 -6.02 14.43 -17.46
CA GLU A 124 -7.29 14.14 -18.11
C GLU A 124 -8.30 13.68 -17.05
N ILE A 125 -9.60 13.82 -17.34
CA ILE A 125 -10.67 13.37 -16.41
C ILE A 125 -10.50 11.88 -16.06
N LEU A 126 -10.12 11.04 -17.03
CA LEU A 126 -9.89 9.61 -16.81
C LEU A 126 -8.72 9.32 -15.85
N ASP A 127 -7.85 10.29 -15.56
CA ASP A 127 -6.79 10.10 -14.57
C ASP A 127 -7.33 10.08 -13.13
N LEU A 128 -8.62 10.41 -12.92
CA LEU A 128 -9.32 10.19 -11.65
C LEU A 128 -9.32 8.72 -11.21
N ILE A 129 -9.03 7.79 -12.13
CA ILE A 129 -8.78 6.40 -11.77
C ILE A 129 -7.65 6.23 -10.74
N ILE A 130 -6.62 7.08 -10.77
CA ILE A 130 -5.50 7.01 -9.82
C ILE A 130 -6.00 7.26 -8.38
N PRO A 131 -6.62 8.42 -8.06
CA PRO A 131 -7.15 8.65 -6.72
C PRO A 131 -8.28 7.68 -6.36
N LEU A 132 -9.11 7.24 -7.31
CA LEU A 132 -10.10 6.18 -7.05
C LEU A 132 -9.44 4.89 -6.57
N LEU A 133 -8.33 4.47 -7.19
CA LEU A 133 -7.60 3.28 -6.79
C LEU A 133 -6.93 3.46 -5.43
N PHE A 134 -6.24 4.56 -5.17
CA PHE A 134 -5.57 4.74 -3.87
C PHE A 134 -6.53 5.02 -2.72
N LEU A 135 -7.66 5.70 -2.95
CA LEU A 135 -8.58 6.17 -1.92
C LEU A 135 -9.89 5.38 -1.88
N ASN A 136 -9.89 4.14 -2.38
CA ASN A 136 -11.04 3.25 -2.23
C ASN A 136 -11.17 2.73 -0.78
N ILE A 137 -12.39 2.36 -0.40
CA ILE A 137 -12.71 1.81 0.93
C ILE A 137 -12.59 0.27 1.00
N PHE A 138 -12.24 -0.41 -0.09
CA PHE A 138 -12.08 -1.88 -0.11
C PHE A 138 -10.87 -2.35 0.70
N GLN A 139 -9.92 -1.45 0.94
CA GLN A 139 -8.79 -1.61 1.85
C GLN A 139 -9.09 -1.11 3.28
N PHE A 140 -10.34 -1.22 3.74
CA PHE A 140 -10.78 -0.72 5.05
C PHE A 140 -9.88 -1.17 6.21
N GLU A 141 -9.37 -2.41 6.21
CA GLU A 141 -8.45 -2.90 7.25
C GLU A 141 -7.16 -2.09 7.36
N ASN A 142 -6.75 -1.41 6.28
CA ASN A 142 -5.59 -0.53 6.28
C ASN A 142 -5.92 0.87 6.80
N ILE A 143 -7.18 1.31 6.72
CA ILE A 143 -7.60 2.68 7.04
C ILE A 143 -8.49 2.78 8.29
N ASP A 144 -8.72 1.68 9.00
CA ASP A 144 -9.42 1.62 10.29
C ASP A 144 -8.51 1.12 11.45
N TRP A 145 -7.22 0.92 11.16
CA TRP A 145 -6.26 0.28 12.05
C TRP A 145 -4.88 0.96 12.02
N GLY A 146 -4.49 1.62 13.12
CA GLY A 146 -3.25 2.42 13.22
C GLY A 146 -1.96 1.63 13.00
N PHE A 147 -1.93 0.35 13.37
CA PHE A 147 -0.76 -0.52 13.17
C PHE A 147 -0.30 -0.60 11.70
N GLN A 148 -1.22 -0.33 10.78
CA GLN A 148 -0.99 -0.43 9.33
C GLN A 148 -0.04 0.65 8.79
N ILE A 149 0.41 1.62 9.60
CA ILE A 149 1.49 2.55 9.22
C ILE A 149 2.69 1.76 8.66
N SER A 150 3.14 0.73 9.38
CA SER A 150 4.29 -0.11 9.01
C SER A 150 4.09 -0.85 7.67
N PHE A 151 2.84 -1.19 7.35
CA PHE A 151 2.49 -1.95 6.15
C PHE A 151 2.29 -1.04 4.94
N ILE A 152 1.77 0.18 5.14
CA ILE A 152 1.50 1.15 4.07
C ILE A 152 2.74 1.95 3.65
N LEU A 153 3.70 2.13 4.54
CA LEU A 153 4.98 2.79 4.24
C LEU A 153 5.72 2.21 3.01
N PRO A 154 5.87 0.88 2.83
CA PRO A 154 6.43 0.29 1.61
C PRO A 154 5.74 0.75 0.32
N LEU A 155 4.41 0.86 0.31
CA LEU A 155 3.67 1.36 -0.84
C LEU A 155 4.03 2.82 -1.11
N PHE A 156 4.05 3.65 -0.06
CA PHE A 156 4.41 5.06 -0.18
C PHE A 156 5.84 5.24 -0.70
N PHE A 157 6.81 4.50 -0.14
CA PHE A 157 8.19 4.53 -0.60
C PHE A 157 8.35 3.98 -2.02
N PHE A 158 7.56 2.99 -2.42
CA PHE A 158 7.50 2.53 -3.80
C PHE A 158 6.97 3.63 -4.75
N CYS A 159 5.92 4.36 -4.36
CA CYS A 159 5.42 5.50 -5.16
C CYS A 159 6.47 6.61 -5.30
N LEU A 160 7.20 6.93 -4.22
CA LEU A 160 8.33 7.85 -4.27
C LEU A 160 9.47 7.31 -5.15
N TRP A 161 9.74 6.01 -5.08
CA TRP A 161 10.75 5.34 -5.91
C TRP A 161 10.42 5.52 -7.39
N LEU A 162 9.15 5.35 -7.79
CA LEU A 162 8.71 5.63 -9.16
C LEU A 162 8.93 7.10 -9.55
N ALA A 163 8.69 8.05 -8.65
CA ALA A 163 8.94 9.48 -8.92
C ALA A 163 10.44 9.80 -9.07
N VAL A 164 11.31 9.09 -8.33
CA VAL A 164 12.77 9.21 -8.39
C VAL A 164 13.33 8.83 -9.77
N LEU A 165 12.63 8.01 -10.56
CA LEU A 165 13.03 7.67 -11.95
C LEU A 165 13.30 8.91 -12.83
N ARG A 166 12.73 10.06 -12.48
CA ARG A 166 12.91 11.33 -13.21
C ARG A 166 14.21 12.07 -12.87
N ILE A 167 14.91 11.70 -11.81
CA ILE A 167 16.18 12.35 -11.43
C ILE A 167 17.23 11.99 -12.48
N LYS A 168 17.70 13.00 -13.23
CA LYS A 168 18.68 12.82 -14.32
C LYS A 168 20.06 12.40 -13.80
N ASN A 169 20.48 12.92 -12.65
CA ASN A 169 21.77 12.60 -12.06
C ASN A 169 21.74 11.17 -11.48
N THR A 170 22.45 10.24 -12.13
CA THR A 170 22.49 8.82 -11.77
C THR A 170 22.91 8.57 -10.32
N LYS A 171 23.92 9.28 -9.80
CA LYS A 171 24.40 9.07 -8.43
C LYS A 171 23.35 9.51 -7.39
N LYS A 172 22.77 10.70 -7.57
CA LYS A 172 21.70 11.21 -6.70
C LYS A 172 20.46 10.31 -6.76
N ARG A 173 20.10 9.84 -7.96
CA ARG A 173 18.99 8.92 -8.18
C ARG A 173 19.20 7.58 -7.48
N ASN A 174 20.37 6.96 -7.66
CA ASN A 174 20.68 5.67 -7.04
C ASN A 174 20.79 5.78 -5.52
N ALA A 175 21.32 6.89 -4.99
CA ALA A 175 21.28 7.17 -3.56
C ALA A 175 19.84 7.25 -3.04
N ALA A 176 18.97 8.00 -3.71
CA ALA A 176 17.55 8.08 -3.35
C ALA A 176 16.86 6.71 -3.42
N PHE A 177 17.14 5.89 -4.44
CA PHE A 177 16.61 4.52 -4.51
C PHE A 177 17.04 3.65 -3.33
N SER A 178 18.32 3.67 -2.97
CA SER A 178 18.83 2.89 -1.84
C SER A 178 18.26 3.39 -0.51
N THR A 179 18.11 4.70 -0.31
CA THR A 179 17.47 5.24 0.89
C THR A 179 16.02 4.79 1.00
N LEU A 180 15.23 4.90 -0.08
CA LEU A 180 13.84 4.43 -0.09
C LEU A 180 13.76 2.91 0.12
N SER A 181 14.71 2.15 -0.43
CA SER A 181 14.79 0.69 -0.23
C SER A 181 15.07 0.31 1.23
N LEU A 182 15.97 1.03 1.91
CA LEU A 182 16.22 0.85 3.35
C LEU A 182 14.96 1.14 4.16
N MET A 183 14.33 2.29 3.91
CA MET A 183 13.12 2.69 4.63
C MET A 183 11.97 1.72 4.41
N SER A 184 11.78 1.25 3.17
CA SER A 184 10.79 0.24 2.82
C SER A 184 11.08 -1.09 3.53
N ALA A 185 12.31 -1.61 3.42
CA ALA A 185 12.71 -2.88 4.02
C ALA A 185 12.48 -2.91 5.54
N TYR A 186 12.77 -1.83 6.26
CA TYR A 186 12.56 -1.73 7.70
C TYR A 186 11.18 -1.19 8.10
N SER A 187 10.21 -1.17 7.18
CA SER A 187 8.81 -0.92 7.50
C SER A 187 8.02 -2.23 7.63
N SER A 188 8.30 -3.23 6.79
CA SER A 188 7.71 -4.56 6.88
C SER A 188 8.39 -5.55 5.93
N PHE A 189 8.18 -6.86 6.13
CA PHE A 189 8.76 -7.93 5.33
C PHE A 189 8.60 -7.76 3.80
N HIS A 190 7.42 -7.44 3.30
CA HIS A 190 7.22 -7.19 1.86
C HIS A 190 7.91 -5.91 1.37
N GLY A 191 8.34 -5.03 2.27
CA GLY A 191 9.21 -3.90 1.94
C GLY A 191 10.56 -4.31 1.36
N LEU A 192 11.01 -5.56 1.56
CA LEU A 192 12.20 -6.15 0.93
C LEU A 192 12.09 -6.31 -0.60
N ILE A 193 10.89 -6.18 -1.18
CA ILE A 193 10.72 -6.17 -2.64
C ILE A 193 11.47 -4.98 -3.25
N LEU A 194 11.49 -3.82 -2.58
CA LEU A 194 12.05 -2.60 -3.13
C LEU A 194 13.58 -2.63 -3.35
N PRO A 195 14.43 -3.12 -2.42
CA PRO A 195 15.85 -3.30 -2.72
C PRO A 195 16.11 -4.27 -3.88
N VAL A 196 15.30 -5.32 -4.03
CA VAL A 196 15.43 -6.28 -5.17
C VAL A 196 15.13 -5.60 -6.50
N ILE A 197 14.01 -4.85 -6.59
CA ILE A 197 13.68 -4.07 -7.78
C ILE A 197 14.76 -3.01 -8.06
N THR A 198 15.29 -2.37 -7.01
CA THR A 198 16.37 -1.37 -7.13
C THR A 198 17.64 -1.97 -7.72
N ILE A 199 18.06 -3.15 -7.28
CA ILE A 199 19.22 -3.86 -7.83
C ILE A 199 19.02 -4.10 -9.33
N GLY A 200 17.88 -4.67 -9.72
CA GLY A 200 17.55 -4.95 -11.12
C GLY A 200 17.54 -3.68 -11.97
N HIS A 201 16.96 -2.59 -11.46
CA HIS A 201 16.91 -1.31 -12.16
C HIS A 201 18.30 -0.68 -12.34
N ILE A 202 19.12 -0.65 -11.29
CA ILE A 202 20.47 -0.06 -11.35
C ILE A 202 21.37 -0.86 -12.30
N ALA A 203 21.32 -2.19 -12.22
CA ALA A 203 22.06 -3.07 -13.13
C ALA A 203 21.64 -2.83 -14.58
N TYR A 204 20.33 -2.86 -14.86
CA TYR A 204 19.83 -2.63 -16.21
C TYR A 204 20.18 -1.24 -16.75
N ASP A 205 20.02 -0.17 -15.97
CA ASP A 205 20.34 1.19 -16.42
C ASP A 205 21.84 1.34 -16.76
N PHE A 206 22.72 0.69 -16.01
CA PHE A 206 24.16 0.65 -16.30
C PHE A 206 24.46 -0.04 -17.64
N PHE A 207 23.97 -1.27 -17.83
CA PHE A 207 24.23 -2.03 -19.06
C PHE A 207 23.60 -1.38 -20.30
N ARG A 208 22.44 -0.76 -20.14
CA ARG A 208 21.75 -0.05 -21.23
C ARG A 208 22.50 1.20 -21.67
N LYS A 209 22.89 2.06 -20.72
CA LYS A 209 23.50 3.35 -21.05
C LYS A 209 24.97 3.24 -21.45
N LYS A 210 25.63 2.12 -21.11
CA LYS A 210 27.09 1.91 -21.27
C LYS A 210 27.92 3.10 -20.79
N SER A 211 27.39 3.89 -19.86
CA SER A 211 27.98 5.13 -19.38
C SER A 211 27.71 5.24 -17.88
N GLY A 212 28.79 5.19 -17.12
CA GLY A 212 28.77 5.15 -15.66
C GLY A 212 30.03 4.46 -15.14
N LYS A 213 30.51 4.90 -13.97
CA LYS A 213 31.64 4.23 -13.31
C LYS A 213 31.15 2.90 -12.74
N ILE A 214 31.82 1.79 -13.08
CA ILE A 214 31.51 0.45 -12.56
C ILE A 214 31.48 0.44 -11.02
N GLY A 215 32.34 1.23 -10.37
CA GLY A 215 32.34 1.40 -8.92
C GLY A 215 31.01 1.93 -8.36
N ASN A 216 30.29 2.79 -9.09
CA ASN A 216 28.95 3.23 -8.66
C ASN A 216 27.93 2.10 -8.75
N LEU A 217 27.98 1.27 -9.79
CA LEU A 217 27.11 0.08 -9.91
C LEU A 217 27.36 -0.85 -8.71
N LEU A 218 28.62 -1.25 -8.52
CA LEU A 218 29.01 -2.19 -7.47
C LEU A 218 28.63 -1.66 -6.09
N PHE A 219 28.91 -0.39 -5.81
CA PHE A 219 28.56 0.24 -4.53
C PHE A 219 27.07 0.18 -4.23
N PHE A 220 26.21 0.62 -5.16
CA PHE A 220 24.77 0.65 -4.90
C PHE A 220 24.10 -0.72 -4.93
N VAL A 221 24.62 -1.66 -5.75
CA VAL A 221 24.17 -3.07 -5.70
C VAL A 221 24.54 -3.70 -4.38
N PHE A 222 25.81 -3.57 -3.96
CA PHE A 222 26.28 -4.05 -2.66
C PHE A 222 25.46 -3.45 -1.52
N LEU A 223 25.23 -2.13 -1.53
CA LEU A 223 24.42 -1.46 -0.51
C LEU A 223 23.01 -2.06 -0.39
N ASN A 224 22.32 -2.34 -1.50
CA ASN A 224 20.99 -2.96 -1.45
C ASN A 224 21.03 -4.43 -1.01
N ILE A 225 22.08 -5.18 -1.38
CA ILE A 225 22.31 -6.54 -0.86
C ILE A 225 22.55 -6.48 0.65
N SER A 226 23.35 -5.53 1.15
CA SER A 226 23.58 -5.31 2.56
C SER A 226 22.31 -4.91 3.31
N ILE A 227 21.42 -4.10 2.71
CA ILE A 227 20.10 -3.81 3.28
C ILE A 227 19.32 -5.12 3.51
N ILE A 228 19.24 -5.98 2.49
CA ILE A 228 18.56 -7.28 2.58
C ILE A 228 19.23 -8.16 3.64
N GLY A 229 20.56 -8.30 3.62
CA GLY A 229 21.29 -9.10 4.59
C GLY A 229 21.11 -8.60 6.04
N SER A 230 21.14 -7.28 6.23
CA SER A 230 20.99 -6.65 7.54
C SER A 230 19.62 -6.91 8.18
N TYR A 231 18.56 -7.00 7.37
CA TYR A 231 17.19 -7.28 7.84
C TYR A 231 17.12 -8.57 8.68
N PHE A 232 17.93 -9.57 8.28
CA PHE A 232 17.96 -10.89 8.88
C PHE A 232 18.93 -11.03 10.07
N ILE A 233 19.71 -9.99 10.42
CA ILE A 233 20.59 -10.02 11.59
C ILE A 233 19.74 -10.14 12.86
N ASN A 234 19.96 -11.18 13.66
CA ASN A 234 19.16 -11.49 14.86
C ASN A 234 17.65 -11.72 14.58
N TYR A 235 17.31 -12.09 13.34
CA TYR A 235 15.92 -12.36 12.98
C TYR A 235 15.46 -13.69 13.57
N LYS A 236 14.38 -13.65 14.35
CA LYS A 236 13.82 -14.84 14.98
C LYS A 236 12.72 -15.42 14.10
N ARG A 237 12.83 -16.68 13.71
CA ARG A 237 11.78 -17.34 12.94
C ARG A 237 10.61 -17.67 13.89
N ILE A 238 9.60 -16.81 13.92
CA ILE A 238 8.34 -17.08 14.62
C ILE A 238 7.48 -17.90 13.67
N PHE A 239 7.49 -19.23 13.87
CA PHE A 239 6.87 -20.19 12.96
C PHE A 239 5.34 -20.07 13.05
N GLN A 240 4.68 -19.61 11.99
CA GLN A 240 3.33 -20.08 11.68
C GLN A 240 3.47 -21.33 10.82
N PRO A 241 2.67 -22.40 11.02
CA PRO A 241 2.70 -23.59 10.19
C PRO A 241 2.13 -23.27 8.80
N ALA A 242 2.89 -22.51 8.01
CA ALA A 242 2.83 -22.57 6.56
C ALA A 242 3.89 -23.58 6.16
N SER A 243 3.48 -24.85 6.08
CA SER A 243 4.19 -25.81 5.25
C SER A 243 4.40 -25.14 3.90
N PHE A 244 5.66 -24.93 3.50
CA PHE A 244 6.03 -24.34 2.22
C PHE A 244 5.32 -25.17 1.15
N PRO A 245 4.18 -24.74 0.58
CA PRO A 245 3.29 -25.69 -0.09
C PRO A 245 3.83 -26.07 -1.46
N GLY A 246 5.04 -25.61 -1.81
CA GLY A 246 5.52 -25.57 -3.18
C GLY A 246 4.50 -24.91 -4.09
N VAL A 247 4.61 -25.24 -5.38
CA VAL A 247 3.57 -24.95 -6.35
C VAL A 247 2.49 -26.03 -6.21
N SER A 248 1.47 -25.76 -5.40
CA SER A 248 0.29 -26.62 -5.24
C SER A 248 -0.94 -25.98 -5.89
N LYS A 249 -1.99 -26.78 -6.11
CA LYS A 249 -3.30 -26.26 -6.55
C LYS A 249 -3.79 -25.13 -5.61
N LYS A 250 -3.62 -25.30 -4.30
CA LYS A 250 -3.99 -24.29 -3.28
C LYS A 250 -3.17 -23.01 -3.43
N SER A 251 -1.86 -23.12 -3.67
CA SER A 251 -0.97 -21.97 -3.88
C SER A 251 -1.36 -21.19 -5.14
N ILE A 252 -1.65 -21.89 -6.25
CA ILE A 252 -2.05 -21.26 -7.52
C ILE A 252 -3.40 -20.56 -7.36
N GLU A 253 -4.35 -21.22 -6.70
CA GLU A 253 -5.66 -20.66 -6.42
C GLU A 253 -5.56 -19.39 -5.56
N TYR A 254 -4.84 -19.45 -4.44
CA TYR A 254 -4.58 -18.29 -3.57
C TYR A 254 -3.94 -17.15 -4.36
N PHE A 255 -2.91 -17.44 -5.16
CA PHE A 255 -2.21 -16.45 -5.98
C PHE A 255 -3.17 -15.77 -6.98
N SER A 256 -3.98 -16.57 -7.67
CA SER A 256 -4.95 -16.07 -8.66
C SER A 256 -6.03 -15.20 -8.01
N LEU A 257 -6.53 -15.58 -6.83
CA LEU A 257 -7.50 -14.80 -6.07
C LEU A 257 -6.91 -13.47 -5.61
N ALA A 258 -5.70 -13.49 -5.06
CA ALA A 258 -5.00 -12.28 -4.64
C ALA A 258 -4.72 -11.32 -5.81
N VAL A 259 -4.40 -11.83 -7.01
CA VAL A 259 -4.29 -11.01 -8.22
C VAL A 259 -5.64 -10.38 -8.58
N SER A 260 -6.72 -11.16 -8.60
CA SER A 260 -8.05 -10.61 -8.90
C SER A 260 -8.53 -9.58 -7.88
N ASN A 261 -8.13 -9.69 -6.61
CA ASN A 261 -8.47 -8.74 -5.55
C ASN A 261 -7.99 -7.31 -5.85
N GLY A 262 -7.01 -7.14 -6.75
CA GLY A 262 -6.59 -5.83 -7.25
C GLY A 262 -7.56 -5.19 -8.25
N PHE A 263 -8.46 -5.97 -8.86
CA PHE A 263 -9.42 -5.51 -9.86
C PHE A 263 -10.86 -5.54 -9.35
N LEU A 264 -11.23 -6.63 -8.69
CA LEU A 264 -12.58 -6.90 -8.20
C LEU A 264 -12.54 -7.81 -6.98
N TYR A 265 -13.61 -7.84 -6.19
CA TYR A 265 -13.77 -8.80 -5.10
C TYR A 265 -14.47 -10.06 -5.64
N PRO A 266 -13.75 -11.11 -6.05
CA PRO A 266 -14.37 -12.29 -6.61
C PRO A 266 -15.07 -13.10 -5.52
N LYS A 267 -16.01 -13.95 -5.92
CA LYS A 267 -16.37 -15.11 -5.09
C LYS A 267 -15.18 -16.06 -5.01
N GLU A 268 -15.09 -16.83 -3.93
CA GLU A 268 -14.13 -17.93 -3.83
C GLU A 268 -14.28 -18.86 -5.05
N TYR A 269 -13.17 -19.30 -5.64
CA TYR A 269 -13.12 -20.17 -6.84
C TYR A 269 -13.71 -19.58 -8.13
N SER A 270 -13.19 -18.44 -8.59
CA SER A 270 -13.70 -17.81 -9.80
C SER A 270 -12.80 -18.03 -11.04
N LEU A 271 -13.36 -18.49 -12.16
CA LEU A 271 -12.65 -18.57 -13.45
C LEU A 271 -12.07 -17.21 -13.88
N ILE A 272 -12.73 -16.12 -13.49
CA ILE A 272 -12.26 -14.75 -13.74
C ILE A 272 -10.92 -14.46 -13.05
N SER A 273 -10.62 -15.08 -11.90
CA SER A 273 -9.33 -14.93 -11.22
C SER A 273 -8.16 -15.47 -12.05
N TYR A 274 -8.33 -16.66 -12.65
CA TYR A 274 -7.32 -17.24 -13.53
C TYR A 274 -7.15 -16.42 -14.82
N PHE A 275 -8.27 -15.95 -15.39
CA PHE A 275 -8.24 -15.10 -16.59
C PHE A 275 -7.50 -13.78 -16.33
N LEU A 276 -7.78 -13.10 -15.22
CA LEU A 276 -7.10 -11.86 -14.83
C LEU A 276 -5.61 -12.08 -14.55
N LEU A 277 -5.24 -13.22 -13.95
CA LEU A 277 -3.86 -13.62 -13.79
C LEU A 277 -3.14 -13.76 -15.14
N ILE A 278 -3.71 -14.52 -16.07
CA ILE A 278 -3.14 -14.73 -17.41
C ILE A 278 -2.97 -13.40 -18.14
N ILE A 279 -3.99 -12.55 -18.13
CA ILE A 279 -3.91 -11.21 -18.76
C ILE A 279 -2.82 -10.36 -18.11
N THR A 280 -2.72 -10.37 -16.78
CA THR A 280 -1.71 -9.58 -16.06
C THR A 280 -0.29 -10.03 -16.45
N LEU A 281 -0.05 -11.34 -16.47
CA LEU A 281 1.24 -11.91 -16.89
C LEU A 281 1.55 -11.61 -18.34
N PHE A 282 0.55 -11.69 -19.23
CA PHE A 282 0.71 -11.37 -20.64
C PHE A 282 1.07 -9.90 -20.87
N ILE A 283 0.38 -8.97 -20.18
CA ILE A 283 0.68 -7.53 -20.26
C ILE A 283 2.09 -7.24 -19.73
N LEU A 284 2.47 -7.88 -18.61
CA LEU A 284 3.82 -7.74 -18.07
C LEU A 284 4.86 -8.26 -19.08
N ALA A 285 4.64 -9.43 -19.67
CA ALA A 285 5.53 -10.01 -20.69
C ALA A 285 5.71 -9.08 -21.90
N ILE A 286 4.63 -8.45 -22.38
CA ILE A 286 4.71 -7.43 -23.46
C ILE A 286 5.57 -6.25 -23.01
N ALA A 287 5.33 -5.72 -21.81
CA ALA A 287 6.10 -4.57 -21.32
C ALA A 287 7.59 -4.91 -21.15
N LEU A 288 7.91 -6.09 -20.62
CA LEU A 288 9.29 -6.58 -20.50
C LEU A 288 9.92 -6.81 -21.88
N TYR A 289 9.19 -7.39 -22.84
CA TYR A 289 9.67 -7.56 -24.21
C TYR A 289 10.03 -6.22 -24.86
N GLU A 290 9.17 -5.21 -24.73
CA GLU A 290 9.43 -3.86 -25.25
C GLU A 290 10.66 -3.21 -24.58
N ILE A 291 10.80 -3.35 -23.26
CA ILE A 291 11.93 -2.77 -22.50
C ILE A 291 13.25 -3.48 -22.80
N PHE A 292 13.29 -4.81 -22.71
CA PHE A 292 14.54 -5.58 -22.74
C PHE A 292 14.94 -6.01 -24.14
N ILE A 293 13.98 -6.44 -24.98
CA ILE A 293 14.27 -6.97 -26.33
C ILE A 293 14.22 -5.86 -27.37
N LYS A 294 13.15 -5.06 -27.39
CA LYS A 294 13.04 -3.91 -28.31
C LYS A 294 13.82 -2.68 -27.84
N LYS A 295 14.39 -2.71 -26.61
CA LYS A 295 15.16 -1.63 -26.01
C LYS A 295 14.42 -0.28 -25.96
N LYS A 296 13.08 -0.31 -25.93
CA LYS A 296 12.23 0.88 -25.86
C LYS A 296 12.08 1.33 -24.41
N TRP A 297 12.76 2.41 -24.06
CA TRP A 297 12.64 3.00 -22.73
C TRP A 297 11.63 4.13 -22.70
N HIS A 298 10.38 3.78 -22.44
CA HIS A 298 9.33 4.75 -22.14
C HIS A 298 9.03 4.76 -20.64
N MET A 299 8.93 5.94 -20.04
CA MET A 299 8.67 6.06 -18.60
C MET A 299 7.36 5.35 -18.21
N ASN A 300 6.34 5.41 -19.06
CA ASN A 300 5.08 4.69 -18.88
C ASN A 300 5.27 3.17 -18.78
N LEU A 301 6.10 2.57 -19.64
CA LEU A 301 6.39 1.14 -19.61
C LEU A 301 7.12 0.74 -18.33
N VAL A 302 8.14 1.50 -17.95
CA VAL A 302 8.96 1.20 -16.75
C VAL A 302 8.11 1.34 -15.49
N VAL A 303 7.37 2.44 -15.36
CA VAL A 303 6.46 2.65 -14.22
C VAL A 303 5.43 1.53 -14.14
N GLY A 304 4.83 1.17 -15.27
CA GLY A 304 3.80 0.15 -15.29
C GLY A 304 4.32 -1.26 -15.00
N ALA A 305 5.43 -1.65 -15.64
CA ALA A 305 6.07 -2.94 -15.39
C ALA A 305 6.57 -3.06 -13.94
N SER A 306 7.19 -2.02 -13.38
CA SER A 306 7.61 -2.00 -11.98
C SER A 306 6.42 -2.11 -11.01
N SER A 307 5.29 -1.48 -11.31
CA SER A 307 4.08 -1.56 -10.47
C SER A 307 3.48 -2.97 -10.47
N ILE A 308 3.35 -3.60 -11.64
CA ILE A 308 2.87 -4.98 -11.74
C ILE A 308 3.87 -5.94 -11.07
N ALA A 309 5.17 -5.76 -11.30
CA ALA A 309 6.20 -6.61 -10.68
C ALA A 309 6.20 -6.51 -9.16
N PHE A 310 6.05 -5.31 -8.59
CA PHE A 310 5.93 -5.12 -7.14
C PHE A 310 4.70 -5.84 -6.61
N ALA A 311 3.54 -5.69 -7.25
CA ALA A 311 2.30 -6.33 -6.85
C ALA A 311 2.41 -7.86 -6.88
N LEU A 312 2.94 -8.43 -7.97
CA LEU A 312 3.11 -9.88 -8.10
C LEU A 312 4.14 -10.41 -7.09
N ALA A 313 5.23 -9.68 -6.81
CA ALA A 313 6.18 -10.06 -5.78
C ALA A 313 5.53 -10.06 -4.38
N PHE A 314 4.70 -9.07 -4.07
CA PHE A 314 3.92 -9.04 -2.84
C PHE A 314 2.97 -10.23 -2.75
N ILE A 315 2.22 -10.50 -3.83
CA ILE A 315 1.28 -11.63 -3.90
C ILE A 315 2.02 -12.96 -3.74
N SER A 316 3.21 -13.12 -4.33
CA SER A 316 4.06 -14.29 -4.11
C SER A 316 4.42 -14.47 -2.64
N ILE A 317 4.84 -13.40 -1.95
CA ILE A 317 5.21 -13.45 -0.53
C ILE A 317 4.02 -13.90 0.33
N ILE A 318 2.84 -13.30 0.15
CA ILE A 318 1.67 -13.70 0.93
C ILE A 318 1.17 -15.10 0.54
N THR A 319 1.29 -15.50 -0.72
CA THR A 319 0.92 -16.86 -1.15
C THR A 319 1.79 -17.90 -0.46
N VAL A 320 3.11 -17.69 -0.43
CA VAL A 320 4.06 -18.57 0.25
C VAL A 320 3.80 -18.61 1.75
N GLY A 321 3.53 -17.45 2.37
CA GLY A 321 3.35 -17.35 3.82
C GLY A 321 1.96 -17.73 4.33
N ARG A 322 0.91 -17.72 3.48
CA ARG A 322 -0.50 -17.74 3.93
C ARG A 322 -1.41 -18.71 3.20
N SER A 323 -0.98 -19.33 2.10
CA SER A 323 -1.87 -20.25 1.34
C SER A 323 -2.31 -21.49 2.13
N SER A 324 -1.59 -21.88 3.18
CA SER A 324 -2.01 -22.94 4.11
C SER A 324 -3.24 -22.57 4.93
N LEU A 325 -3.53 -21.27 5.10
CA LEU A 325 -4.66 -20.75 5.89
C LEU A 325 -5.99 -20.76 5.11
N GLY A 326 -5.97 -21.16 3.84
CA GLY A 326 -7.14 -21.21 2.98
C GLY A 326 -7.20 -20.07 1.96
N ALA A 327 -7.92 -20.31 0.87
CA ALA A 327 -8.02 -19.41 -0.27
C ALA A 327 -8.77 -18.10 0.03
N ALA A 328 -9.76 -18.14 0.93
CA ALA A 328 -10.51 -16.98 1.40
C ALA A 328 -9.61 -15.85 1.91
N GLN A 329 -8.50 -16.21 2.56
CA GLN A 329 -7.56 -15.24 3.13
C GLN A 329 -6.87 -14.38 2.06
N ALA A 330 -6.78 -14.84 0.81
CA ALA A 330 -6.26 -14.06 -0.31
C ALA A 330 -7.11 -12.80 -0.60
N LEU A 331 -8.38 -12.82 -0.20
CA LEU A 331 -9.34 -11.74 -0.38
C LEU A 331 -9.34 -10.73 0.77
N ALA A 332 -8.45 -10.88 1.76
CA ALA A 332 -8.36 -9.94 2.87
C ALA A 332 -8.19 -8.50 2.39
N SER A 333 -8.96 -7.60 3.01
CA SER A 333 -9.06 -6.19 2.64
C SER A 333 -7.68 -5.51 2.61
N ARG A 334 -6.82 -5.81 3.58
CA ARG A 334 -5.47 -5.25 3.66
C ARG A 334 -4.55 -5.57 2.47
N TYR A 335 -4.83 -6.62 1.70
CA TYR A 335 -4.03 -7.00 0.52
C TYR A 335 -4.40 -6.20 -0.73
N VAL A 336 -5.61 -5.65 -0.78
CA VAL A 336 -6.11 -4.83 -1.90
C VAL A 336 -5.13 -3.69 -2.20
N THR A 337 -4.60 -3.02 -1.17
CA THR A 337 -3.67 -1.89 -1.29
C THR A 337 -2.48 -2.13 -2.22
N PHE A 338 -1.89 -3.33 -2.16
CA PHE A 338 -0.75 -3.67 -3.01
C PHE A 338 -1.18 -4.29 -4.33
N ALA A 339 -2.29 -5.04 -4.35
CA ALA A 339 -2.84 -5.63 -5.56
C ALA A 339 -3.31 -4.55 -6.57
N LEU A 340 -3.76 -3.38 -6.10
CA LEU A 340 -4.14 -2.23 -6.94
C LEU A 340 -2.98 -1.67 -7.79
N LEU A 341 -1.72 -1.99 -7.45
CA LEU A 341 -0.59 -1.64 -8.30
C LEU A 341 -0.64 -2.35 -9.67
N ILE A 342 -1.38 -3.46 -9.80
CA ILE A 342 -1.61 -4.13 -11.07
C ILE A 342 -2.42 -3.24 -12.04
N PRO A 343 -3.67 -2.82 -11.73
CA PRO A 343 -4.40 -1.94 -12.62
C PRO A 343 -3.73 -0.57 -12.80
N ILE A 344 -3.01 -0.05 -11.81
CA ILE A 344 -2.16 1.15 -11.99
C ILE A 344 -1.10 0.90 -13.06
N GLY A 345 -0.41 -0.24 -12.99
CA GLY A 345 0.65 -0.55 -13.93
C GLY A 345 0.14 -0.76 -15.35
N ILE A 346 -1.00 -1.45 -15.48
CA ILE A 346 -1.74 -1.59 -16.74
C ILE A 346 -2.14 -0.20 -17.29
N PHE A 347 -2.68 0.68 -16.44
CA PHE A 347 -3.03 2.05 -16.84
C PHE A 347 -1.84 2.81 -17.44
N PHE A 348 -0.65 2.73 -16.83
CA PHE A 348 0.54 3.39 -17.37
C PHE A 348 1.02 2.77 -18.68
N ILE A 349 1.11 1.43 -18.76
CA ILE A 349 1.52 0.72 -19.99
C ILE A 349 0.61 1.11 -21.15
N PHE A 350 -0.70 1.15 -20.95
CA PHE A 350 -1.64 1.42 -22.03
C PHE A 350 -1.85 2.90 -22.35
N SER A 351 -1.48 3.81 -21.44
CA SER A 351 -1.55 5.26 -21.68
C SER A 351 -0.63 5.75 -22.80
N GLN A 352 0.29 4.91 -23.31
CA GLN A 352 1.09 5.23 -24.49
C GLN A 352 0.43 4.87 -25.82
N TYR A 353 -0.62 4.05 -25.82
CA TYR A 353 -1.30 3.59 -27.04
C TYR A 353 -2.59 4.37 -27.28
N LYS A 354 -2.88 4.71 -28.55
CA LYS A 354 -4.11 5.46 -28.93
C LYS A 354 -5.40 4.78 -28.45
N ARG A 355 -5.46 3.44 -28.51
CA ARG A 355 -6.61 2.63 -28.06
C ARG A 355 -6.65 2.39 -26.54
N GLY A 356 -5.70 2.93 -25.77
CA GLY A 356 -5.65 2.79 -24.32
C GLY A 356 -6.86 3.38 -23.59
N VAL A 357 -7.64 4.26 -24.24
CA VAL A 357 -8.89 4.81 -23.69
C VAL A 357 -9.90 3.72 -23.34
N TYR A 358 -10.07 2.69 -24.18
CA TYR A 358 -11.01 1.59 -23.90
C TYR A 358 -10.63 0.82 -22.64
N LEU A 359 -9.34 0.67 -22.38
CA LEU A 359 -8.87 0.01 -21.17
C LEU A 359 -9.07 0.88 -19.93
N LYS A 360 -8.88 2.20 -20.04
CA LYS A 360 -9.24 3.13 -18.96
C LYS A 360 -10.73 3.02 -18.62
N LEU A 361 -11.59 2.96 -19.64
CA LEU A 361 -13.03 2.77 -19.45
C LEU A 361 -13.37 1.41 -18.82
N ALA A 362 -12.71 0.33 -19.24
CA ALA A 362 -12.89 -0.99 -18.65
C ALA A 362 -12.49 -1.00 -17.16
N LEU A 363 -11.35 -0.40 -16.81
CA LEU A 363 -10.93 -0.30 -15.41
C LEU A 363 -11.89 0.55 -14.58
N ILE A 364 -12.39 1.67 -15.12
CA ILE A 364 -13.43 2.49 -14.45
C ILE A 364 -14.71 1.68 -14.24
N PHE A 365 -15.14 0.92 -15.25
CA PHE A 365 -16.30 0.04 -15.15
C PHE A 365 -16.12 -0.97 -14.02
N PHE A 366 -14.98 -1.65 -13.93
CA PHE A 366 -14.69 -2.58 -12.83
C PHE A 366 -14.70 -1.86 -11.48
N LEU A 367 -14.07 -0.70 -11.34
CA LEU A 367 -14.08 0.04 -10.08
C LEU A 367 -15.49 0.47 -9.68
N THR A 368 -16.30 0.92 -10.64
CA THR A 368 -17.69 1.32 -10.41
C THR A 368 -18.54 0.12 -9.98
N TYR A 369 -18.35 -1.03 -10.63
CA TYR A 369 -19.00 -2.29 -10.23
C TYR A 369 -18.69 -2.63 -8.77
N ASN A 370 -17.41 -2.59 -8.37
CA ASN A 370 -17.03 -2.84 -6.98
C ASN A 370 -17.70 -1.86 -6.01
N VAL A 371 -17.74 -0.56 -6.35
CA VAL A 371 -18.39 0.46 -5.53
C VAL A 371 -19.88 0.16 -5.35
N VAL A 372 -20.58 -0.24 -6.41
CA VAL A 372 -22.02 -0.52 -6.32
C VAL A 372 -22.30 -1.74 -5.43
N PHE A 373 -21.56 -2.83 -5.60
CA PHE A 373 -21.91 -4.11 -4.97
C PHE A 373 -21.30 -4.34 -3.58
N LEU A 374 -20.14 -3.75 -3.30
CA LEU A 374 -19.37 -4.08 -2.08
C LEU A 374 -19.39 -2.99 -1.02
N THR A 375 -19.80 -1.77 -1.38
CA THR A 375 -19.84 -0.66 -0.42
C THR A 375 -20.79 -0.94 0.75
N SER A 376 -21.94 -1.57 0.50
CA SER A 376 -22.93 -1.87 1.56
C SER A 376 -22.41 -2.91 2.57
N PRO A 377 -21.95 -4.12 2.15
CA PRO A 377 -21.35 -5.09 3.06
C PRO A 377 -20.19 -4.52 3.88
N ILE A 378 -19.30 -3.76 3.24
CA ILE A 378 -18.14 -3.18 3.91
C ILE A 378 -18.56 -2.16 4.96
N ARG A 379 -19.48 -1.24 4.62
CA ARG A 379 -20.00 -0.27 5.59
C ARG A 379 -20.69 -0.95 6.77
N SER A 380 -21.38 -2.07 6.53
CA SER A 380 -21.99 -2.86 7.60
C SER A 380 -20.93 -3.47 8.53
N TYR A 381 -19.91 -4.10 7.94
CA TYR A 381 -18.81 -4.70 8.71
C TYR A 381 -18.02 -3.66 9.50
N THR A 382 -17.60 -2.56 8.88
CA THR A 382 -16.84 -1.51 9.58
C THR A 382 -17.66 -0.85 10.67
N LYS A 383 -18.96 -0.62 10.45
CA LYS A 383 -19.86 -0.10 11.49
C LYS A 383 -19.92 -1.04 12.69
N MET A 384 -20.03 -2.35 12.48
CA MET A 384 -20.01 -3.35 13.56
C MET A 384 -18.68 -3.29 14.34
N VAL A 385 -17.54 -3.24 13.65
CA VAL A 385 -16.22 -3.14 14.28
C VAL A 385 -16.07 -1.84 15.06
N THR A 386 -16.50 -0.70 14.51
CA THR A 386 -16.46 0.61 15.17
C THR A 386 -17.33 0.63 16.43
N ILE A 387 -18.57 0.13 16.35
CA ILE A 387 -19.47 0.06 17.52
C ILE A 387 -18.84 -0.83 18.60
N GLY A 388 -18.38 -2.03 18.24
CA GLY A 388 -17.76 -2.94 19.21
C GLY A 388 -16.50 -2.38 19.85
N LYS A 389 -15.62 -1.71 19.08
CA LYS A 389 -14.45 -0.98 19.61
C LYS A 389 -14.88 0.10 20.60
N GLN A 390 -15.95 0.85 20.30
CA GLN A 390 -16.45 1.92 21.14
C GLN A 390 -17.06 1.39 22.45
N GLU A 391 -17.90 0.36 22.39
CA GLU A 391 -18.50 -0.28 23.56
C GLU A 391 -17.43 -0.88 24.49
N ALA A 392 -16.41 -1.53 23.92
CA ALA A 392 -15.29 -2.04 24.69
C ALA A 392 -14.51 -0.90 25.38
N LEU A 393 -14.21 0.19 24.65
CA LEU A 393 -13.53 1.36 25.20
C LEU A 393 -14.32 1.99 26.35
N ASP A 394 -15.63 2.15 26.20
CA ASP A 394 -16.49 2.73 27.23
C ASP A 394 -16.56 1.83 28.47
N CYS A 395 -16.61 0.51 28.29
CA CYS A 395 -16.52 -0.45 29.38
C CYS A 395 -15.18 -0.36 30.13
N TYR A 396 -14.05 -0.25 29.41
CA TYR A 396 -12.72 -0.12 30.04
C TYR A 396 -12.54 1.19 30.82
N LYS A 397 -13.25 2.26 30.43
CA LYS A 397 -13.19 3.55 31.14
C LYS A 397 -14.00 3.54 32.44
N THR A 398 -15.12 2.84 32.47
CA THR A 398 -16.07 2.84 33.61
C THR A 398 -15.85 1.68 34.57
N SER A 399 -15.23 0.59 34.12
CA SER A 399 -15.01 -0.61 34.94
C SER A 399 -13.70 -0.54 35.74
N PRO A 400 -13.66 -1.07 36.98
CA PRO A 400 -12.40 -1.28 37.68
C PRO A 400 -11.55 -2.37 36.98
N PRO A 401 -10.21 -2.38 37.15
CA PRO A 401 -9.33 -3.35 36.50
C PRO A 401 -9.71 -4.83 36.70
N SER A 402 -10.29 -5.17 37.85
CA SER A 402 -10.78 -6.52 38.16
C SER A 402 -11.91 -7.00 37.24
N LYS A 403 -12.58 -6.09 36.52
CA LYS A 403 -13.70 -6.38 35.61
C LYS A 403 -13.34 -6.25 34.12
N TYR A 404 -12.10 -5.90 33.75
CA TYR A 404 -11.70 -5.73 32.33
C TYR A 404 -11.93 -6.96 31.46
N LYS A 405 -11.83 -8.16 32.06
CA LYS A 405 -12.20 -9.42 31.42
C LYS A 405 -13.61 -9.41 30.80
N LYS A 406 -14.59 -8.78 31.47
CA LYS A 406 -15.96 -8.64 30.96
C LYS A 406 -16.04 -7.73 29.73
N CYS A 407 -15.23 -6.67 29.69
CA CYS A 407 -15.21 -5.72 28.57
C CYS A 407 -14.68 -6.36 27.29
N PHE A 408 -13.70 -7.27 27.37
CA PHE A 408 -13.22 -8.01 26.20
C PHE A 408 -14.30 -8.91 25.57
N ARG A 409 -15.20 -9.47 26.38
CA ARG A 409 -16.31 -10.31 25.89
C ARG A 409 -17.39 -9.52 25.14
N ILE A 410 -17.42 -8.20 25.30
CA ILE A 410 -18.31 -7.31 24.52
C ILE A 410 -17.86 -7.29 23.06
N PHE A 411 -16.56 -7.14 22.83
CA PHE A 411 -15.98 -7.14 21.50
C PHE A 411 -14.54 -7.63 21.53
N ALA A 412 -14.26 -8.68 20.74
CA ALA A 412 -12.94 -9.29 20.69
C ALA A 412 -11.92 -8.36 20.02
N LEU A 413 -10.96 -7.85 20.79
CA LEU A 413 -9.90 -6.96 20.28
C LEU A 413 -8.62 -7.67 19.82
N TYR A 414 -8.50 -9.02 19.97
CA TYR A 414 -7.32 -9.88 19.72
C TYR A 414 -6.05 -9.45 20.50
N PRO A 415 -5.15 -10.34 20.99
CA PRO A 415 -5.08 -11.79 20.80
C PRO A 415 -5.93 -12.61 21.76
N ASP A 416 -5.91 -12.31 23.06
CA ASP A 416 -6.68 -13.05 24.09
C ASP A 416 -7.06 -12.18 25.30
N GLU A 417 -8.06 -12.65 26.05
CA GLU A 417 -8.67 -11.96 27.19
C GLU A 417 -7.65 -11.68 28.33
N GLU A 418 -6.74 -12.62 28.59
CA GLU A 418 -5.80 -12.51 29.70
C GLU A 418 -4.72 -11.47 29.41
N LEU A 419 -4.12 -11.52 28.21
CA LEU A 419 -3.10 -10.57 27.80
C LEU A 419 -3.65 -9.14 27.77
N ILE A 420 -4.82 -8.92 27.18
CA ILE A 420 -5.41 -7.59 27.11
C ILE A 420 -5.68 -7.02 28.51
N SER A 421 -6.22 -7.83 29.43
CA SER A 421 -6.47 -7.40 30.80
C SER A 421 -5.21 -6.88 31.51
N LYS A 422 -4.03 -7.47 31.21
CA LYS A 422 -2.72 -7.06 31.76
C LYS A 422 -2.16 -5.80 31.08
N LEU A 423 -2.48 -5.57 29.80
CA LEU A 423 -1.92 -4.46 29.02
C LEU A 423 -2.72 -3.16 29.16
N ILE A 424 -4.03 -3.21 29.41
CA ILE A 424 -4.89 -2.01 29.53
C ILE A 424 -4.36 -0.98 30.54
N PRO A 425 -3.92 -1.35 31.77
CA PRO A 425 -3.33 -0.38 32.69
C PRO A 425 -2.10 0.33 32.10
N LYS A 426 -1.29 -0.39 31.31
CA LYS A 426 -0.13 0.20 30.61
C LYS A 426 -0.57 1.18 29.52
N VAL A 427 -1.64 0.86 28.77
CA VAL A 427 -2.23 1.79 27.77
C VAL A 427 -2.63 3.09 28.44
N PHE A 428 -3.43 3.04 29.50
CA PHE A 428 -3.84 4.25 30.22
C PHE A 428 -2.64 5.01 30.82
N LYS A 429 -1.61 4.30 31.28
CA LYS A 429 -0.37 4.91 31.73
C LYS A 429 0.36 5.64 30.60
N ILE A 430 0.49 5.03 29.43
CA ILE A 430 1.09 5.67 28.24
C ILE A 430 0.33 6.95 27.88
N LYS A 431 -1.00 6.89 27.84
CA LYS A 431 -1.86 8.06 27.54
C LYS A 431 -1.74 9.20 28.57
N LYS A 432 -1.25 8.92 29.78
CA LYS A 432 -0.97 9.92 30.83
C LYS A 432 0.50 10.39 30.87
N LEU A 433 1.41 9.57 30.35
CA LEU A 433 2.87 9.78 30.41
C LEU A 433 3.35 10.73 29.32
N PHE A 434 2.82 10.54 28.13
CA PHE A 434 2.79 11.57 27.12
C PHE A 434 1.74 12.57 27.55
#